data_AF-A0A1C4RKU4-F1
#
_entry.id   AF-A0A1C4RKU4-F1
#
_cell.length_a   1.000
_cell.length_b   1.000
_cell.length_c   1.000
_cell.angle_alpha   90.00
_cell.angle_beta   90.00
_cell.angle_gamma   90.00
#
_symmetry.space_group_name_H-M   'P 1'
#
loop_
_entity.id
_entity.type
_entity.pdbx_description
1 polymer ?
#
loop_
_entity_poly.entity_id
_entity_poly.type
_entity_poly.pdbx_seq_one_letter_code
_entity_poly.pdbx_strand_id
1 'polypeptide(L)'
;MTAPHPDLGYSLLLHAYGTAADTPAHLAALVREDERARADAVLHLNSAIMHQGTPWTATGPVAAHCCALVGRDELSDPGTLSGVLDFLHDVAEAAEIQGDDLEGLAHPAGRDVDAEVAALLSGADPDDGPDLIYEDEVLTDAVMARAVLSCRAVLPAVRAAAAHALRHPAEEVRTAAGTTAATADRVTATLAAERTPDASVP
;
A
#
# COMPACT_ATOMS: atom_id res chain seq x y z
N MET A 1 7.11 5.65 -15.91
CA MET A 1 7.63 5.29 -14.58
C MET A 1 7.95 3.81 -14.59
N THR A 2 9.24 3.49 -14.57
CA THR A 2 9.75 2.11 -14.52
C THR A 2 9.54 1.59 -13.10
N ALA A 3 8.92 0.43 -12.93
CA ALA A 3 8.82 -0.20 -11.61
C ALA A 3 10.24 -0.47 -11.07
N PRO A 4 10.51 -0.19 -9.78
CA PRO A 4 11.83 -0.43 -9.19
C PRO A 4 12.16 -1.94 -9.20
N HIS A 5 13.45 -2.24 -9.36
CA HIS A 5 14.01 -3.60 -9.38
C HIS A 5 13.84 -4.26 -7.99
N PRO A 6 13.42 -5.54 -7.91
CA PRO A 6 12.80 -6.12 -6.71
C PRO A 6 13.67 -6.25 -5.46
N ASP A 7 15.00 -6.41 -5.56
CA ASP A 7 15.81 -6.82 -4.39
C ASP A 7 16.44 -5.66 -3.59
N LEU A 8 16.53 -4.45 -4.16
CA LEU A 8 17.07 -3.27 -3.45
C LEU A 8 15.98 -2.27 -3.02
N GLY A 9 14.76 -2.40 -3.57
CA GLY A 9 13.66 -1.48 -3.27
C GLY A 9 12.97 -1.80 -1.94
N TYR A 10 12.61 -3.06 -1.72
CA TYR A 10 11.81 -3.46 -0.56
C TYR A 10 12.60 -3.55 0.75
N SER A 11 13.93 -3.73 0.69
CA SER A 11 14.79 -3.68 1.87
C SER A 11 14.85 -2.28 2.51
N LEU A 12 14.47 -1.24 1.76
CA LEU A 12 14.38 0.14 2.23
C LEU A 12 12.94 0.56 2.57
N LEU A 13 12.00 -0.40 2.53
CA LEU A 13 10.61 -0.19 2.91
C LEU A 13 10.30 -0.97 4.18
N LEU A 14 9.28 -0.50 4.88
CA LEU A 14 8.80 -1.09 6.12
C LEU A 14 7.44 -1.72 5.90
N HIS A 15 7.19 -2.76 6.67
CA HIS A 15 5.89 -3.34 6.97
C HIS A 15 5.78 -3.50 8.50
N ALA A 16 4.67 -4.04 9.02
CA ALA A 16 4.42 -4.07 10.47
C ALA A 16 5.45 -4.78 11.34
N TYR A 17 6.25 -5.67 10.75
CA TYR A 17 7.23 -6.49 11.46
C TYR A 17 8.68 -6.11 11.14
N GLY A 18 8.93 -4.88 10.68
CA GLY A 18 10.26 -4.38 10.33
C GLY A 18 10.43 -4.18 8.82
N THR A 19 11.61 -4.50 8.28
CA THR A 19 11.89 -4.34 6.84
C THR A 19 11.00 -5.24 5.99
N ALA A 20 10.61 -4.77 4.81
CA ALA A 20 9.78 -5.52 3.86
C ALA A 20 10.60 -6.40 2.90
N ALA A 21 11.85 -6.76 3.25
CA ALA A 21 12.77 -7.47 2.37
C ALA A 21 12.27 -8.88 1.94
N ASP A 22 11.38 -9.48 2.71
CA ASP A 22 10.71 -10.76 2.45
C ASP A 22 9.56 -10.66 1.43
N THR A 23 9.01 -9.46 1.26
CA THR A 23 7.79 -9.19 0.49
C THR A 23 7.87 -9.63 -0.98
N PRO A 24 8.99 -9.47 -1.71
CA PRO A 24 9.11 -9.99 -3.07
C PRO A 24 8.81 -11.49 -3.20
N ALA A 25 9.18 -12.29 -2.21
CA ALA A 25 8.91 -13.73 -2.22
C ALA A 25 7.40 -14.03 -2.09
N HIS A 26 6.71 -13.28 -1.23
CA HIS A 26 5.25 -13.37 -1.07
C HIS A 26 4.53 -12.91 -2.35
N LEU A 27 4.93 -11.79 -2.95
CA LEU A 27 4.34 -11.32 -4.21
C LEU A 27 4.51 -12.33 -5.34
N ALA A 28 5.69 -12.94 -5.45
CA ALA A 28 5.94 -13.99 -6.43
C ALA A 28 5.12 -15.25 -6.17
N ALA A 29 4.70 -15.52 -4.93
CA ALA A 29 3.88 -16.67 -4.58
C ALA A 29 2.40 -16.50 -4.96
N LEU A 30 1.88 -15.26 -5.08
CA LEU A 30 0.50 -14.99 -5.49
C LEU A 30 0.11 -15.62 -6.85
N VAL A 31 1.08 -15.76 -7.76
CA VAL A 31 0.87 -16.28 -9.13
C VAL A 31 1.30 -17.75 -9.29
N ARG A 32 1.73 -18.42 -8.22
CA ARG A 32 2.18 -19.83 -8.28
C ARG A 32 1.02 -20.80 -8.13
N GLU A 33 1.21 -22.03 -8.61
CA GLU A 33 0.21 -23.10 -8.51
C GLU A 33 -0.02 -23.62 -7.08
N ASP A 34 0.92 -23.39 -6.17
CA ASP A 34 0.82 -23.82 -4.77
C ASP A 34 -0.22 -23.00 -3.98
N GLU A 35 -1.34 -23.64 -3.63
CA GLU A 35 -2.44 -23.06 -2.86
C GLU A 35 -2.01 -22.55 -1.48
N ARG A 36 -1.14 -23.29 -0.79
CA ARG A 36 -0.66 -22.89 0.54
C ARG A 36 0.18 -21.61 0.42
N ALA A 37 1.06 -21.57 -0.58
CA ALA A 37 1.90 -20.41 -0.83
C ALA A 37 1.08 -19.16 -1.19
N ARG A 38 0.00 -19.31 -1.98
CA ARG A 38 -0.93 -18.19 -2.27
C ARG A 38 -1.66 -17.71 -1.02
N ALA A 39 -2.15 -18.63 -0.20
CA ALA A 39 -2.84 -18.28 1.05
C ALA A 39 -1.89 -17.53 2.02
N ASP A 40 -0.66 -18.01 2.18
CA ASP A 40 0.36 -17.36 3.01
C ASP A 40 0.76 -15.99 2.43
N ALA A 41 0.79 -15.83 1.11
CA ALA A 41 1.02 -14.54 0.46
C ALA A 41 -0.12 -13.53 0.67
N VAL A 42 -1.38 -13.96 0.54
CA VAL A 42 -2.55 -13.12 0.86
C VAL A 42 -2.56 -12.74 2.34
N LEU A 43 -2.19 -13.67 3.23
CA LEU A 43 -2.05 -13.37 4.65
C LEU A 43 -0.97 -12.32 4.90
N HIS A 44 0.16 -12.36 4.19
CA HIS A 44 1.21 -11.34 4.29
C HIS A 44 0.70 -9.94 3.93
N LEU A 45 -0.12 -9.84 2.87
CA LEU A 45 -0.74 -8.56 2.48
C LEU A 45 -1.59 -7.96 3.62
N ASN A 46 -2.39 -8.79 4.29
CA ASN A 46 -3.37 -8.37 5.29
C ASN A 46 -2.85 -8.35 6.74
N SER A 47 -1.62 -8.82 6.97
CA SER A 47 -1.05 -8.88 8.32
C SER A 47 0.24 -8.06 8.46
N ALA A 48 1.07 -7.99 7.41
CA ALA A 48 2.32 -7.26 7.44
C ALA A 48 2.23 -5.96 6.65
N ILE A 49 1.77 -6.02 5.38
CA ILE A 49 1.74 -4.87 4.48
C ILE A 49 0.65 -3.86 4.88
N MET A 50 -0.54 -4.35 5.19
CA MET A 50 -1.58 -3.60 5.87
C MET A 50 -1.79 -4.25 7.23
N HIS A 51 -1.61 -3.53 8.33
CA HIS A 51 -1.77 -4.10 9.67
C HIS A 51 -2.87 -3.40 10.44
N GLN A 52 -4.01 -4.07 10.62
CA GLN A 52 -5.15 -3.54 11.37
C GLN A 52 -5.58 -2.15 10.88
N GLY A 53 -5.64 -1.97 9.55
CA GLY A 53 -5.97 -0.69 8.90
C GLY A 53 -4.83 0.34 8.86
N THR A 54 -3.66 0.02 9.39
CA THR A 54 -2.48 0.89 9.35
C THR A 54 -1.62 0.57 8.12
N PRO A 55 -1.43 1.52 7.19
CA PRO A 55 -0.49 1.37 6.08
C PRO A 55 0.95 1.61 6.54
N TRP A 56 1.89 0.97 5.86
CA TRP A 56 3.32 1.10 5.99
C TRP A 56 3.95 1.58 4.69
N THR A 57 5.24 1.91 4.69
CA THR A 57 5.90 2.44 3.49
C THR A 57 5.93 1.43 2.33
N ALA A 58 5.82 0.13 2.61
CA ALA A 58 5.63 -0.90 1.59
C ALA A 58 4.22 -0.96 0.98
N THR A 59 3.18 -0.43 1.64
CA THR A 59 1.77 -0.62 1.26
C THR A 59 1.46 -0.12 -0.15
N GLY A 60 1.77 1.15 -0.46
CA GLY A 60 1.49 1.70 -1.78
C GLY A 60 2.24 0.98 -2.92
N PRO A 61 3.57 0.74 -2.80
CA PRO A 61 4.31 -0.06 -3.78
C PRO A 61 3.75 -1.47 -3.99
N VAL A 62 3.38 -2.17 -2.91
CA VAL A 62 2.73 -3.49 -2.99
C VAL A 62 1.37 -3.40 -3.66
N ALA A 63 0.52 -2.44 -3.29
CA ALA A 63 -0.78 -2.22 -3.90
C ALA A 63 -0.66 -1.95 -5.42
N ALA A 64 0.33 -1.16 -5.84
CA ALA A 64 0.59 -0.90 -7.25
C ALA A 64 0.97 -2.18 -8.00
N HIS A 65 1.79 -3.04 -7.39
CA HIS A 65 2.13 -4.35 -7.93
C HIS A 65 0.89 -5.24 -8.07
N CYS A 66 0.08 -5.37 -7.01
CA CYS A 66 -1.16 -6.13 -7.00
C CYS A 66 -2.15 -5.64 -8.07
N CYS A 67 -2.34 -4.32 -8.21
CA CYS A 67 -3.18 -3.74 -9.28
C CYS A 67 -2.70 -4.18 -10.67
N ALA A 68 -1.39 -4.25 -10.87
CA ALA A 68 -0.81 -4.67 -12.15
C ALA A 68 -0.98 -6.16 -12.42
N LEU A 69 -0.98 -7.02 -11.38
CA LEU A 69 -1.32 -8.45 -11.51
C LEU A 69 -2.79 -8.64 -11.88
N VAL A 70 -3.70 -7.93 -11.19
CA VAL A 70 -5.15 -7.97 -11.47
C VAL A 70 -5.43 -7.51 -12.90
N GLY A 71 -4.87 -6.38 -13.33
CA GLY A 71 -5.09 -5.84 -14.68
C GLY A 71 -4.50 -6.68 -15.81
N ARG A 72 -3.61 -7.65 -15.50
CA ARG A 72 -3.02 -8.58 -16.46
C ARG A 72 -3.61 -10.00 -16.37
N ASP A 73 -4.63 -10.19 -15.54
CA ASP A 73 -5.25 -11.49 -15.30
C ASP A 73 -4.24 -12.58 -14.83
N GLU A 74 -3.21 -12.17 -14.09
CA GLU A 74 -2.13 -13.07 -13.62
C GLU A 74 -2.52 -13.88 -12.37
N LEU A 75 -3.62 -13.50 -11.70
CA LEU A 75 -4.15 -14.20 -10.53
C LEU A 75 -5.22 -15.21 -10.96
N SER A 76 -4.79 -16.44 -11.25
CA SER A 76 -5.67 -17.48 -11.81
C SER A 76 -6.68 -18.07 -10.82
N ASP A 77 -6.37 -18.00 -9.52
CA ASP A 77 -7.20 -18.55 -8.45
C ASP A 77 -8.20 -17.50 -7.93
N PRO A 78 -9.52 -17.75 -8.01
CA PRO A 78 -10.54 -16.79 -7.59
C PRO A 78 -10.43 -16.36 -6.13
N GLY A 79 -10.06 -17.28 -5.22
CA GLY A 79 -9.86 -16.97 -3.81
C GLY A 79 -8.69 -16.02 -3.58
N THR A 80 -7.57 -16.26 -4.28
CA THR A 80 -6.41 -15.37 -4.26
C THR A 80 -6.74 -13.99 -4.83
N LEU A 81 -7.45 -13.94 -5.96
CA LEU A 81 -7.89 -12.68 -6.56
C LEU A 81 -8.84 -11.91 -5.63
N SER A 82 -9.78 -12.59 -4.97
CA SER A 82 -10.65 -11.97 -3.97
C SER A 82 -9.84 -11.41 -2.81
N GLY A 83 -8.91 -12.18 -2.24
CA GLY A 83 -8.06 -11.71 -1.13
C GLY A 83 -7.15 -10.53 -1.50
N VAL A 84 -6.67 -10.47 -2.75
CA VAL A 84 -5.95 -9.30 -3.26
C VAL A 84 -6.89 -8.09 -3.40
N LEU A 85 -8.12 -8.27 -3.85
CA LEU A 85 -9.11 -7.19 -3.92
C LEU A 85 -9.48 -6.66 -2.53
N ASP A 86 -9.62 -7.54 -1.54
CA ASP A 86 -9.86 -7.15 -0.15
C ASP A 86 -8.68 -6.31 0.41
N PHE A 87 -7.43 -6.71 0.15
CA PHE A 87 -6.27 -5.88 0.46
C PHE A 87 -6.32 -4.51 -0.23
N LEU A 88 -6.69 -4.46 -1.52
CA LEU A 88 -6.80 -3.19 -2.26
C LEU A 88 -7.97 -2.32 -1.76
N HIS A 89 -9.02 -2.92 -1.20
CA HIS A 89 -10.07 -2.20 -0.48
C HIS A 89 -9.50 -1.51 0.76
N ASP A 90 -8.76 -2.22 1.60
CA ASP A 90 -8.13 -1.64 2.79
C ASP A 90 -7.15 -0.51 2.42
N VAL A 91 -6.41 -0.66 1.31
CA VAL A 91 -5.54 0.41 0.77
C VAL A 91 -6.36 1.65 0.40
N ALA A 92 -7.53 1.46 -0.20
CA ALA A 92 -8.42 2.56 -0.53
C ALA A 92 -8.98 3.24 0.73
N GLU A 93 -9.32 2.49 1.78
CA GLU A 93 -9.73 3.04 3.07
C GLU A 93 -8.60 3.83 3.75
N ALA A 94 -7.39 3.27 3.77
CA ALA A 94 -6.22 3.91 4.35
C ALA A 94 -5.87 5.25 3.67
N ALA A 95 -6.21 5.42 2.38
CA ALA A 95 -6.02 6.68 1.68
C ALA A 95 -6.91 7.83 2.22
N GLU A 96 -8.00 7.51 2.92
CA GLU A 96 -8.89 8.48 3.56
C GLU A 96 -8.40 8.91 4.96
N ILE A 97 -7.35 8.27 5.50
CA ILE A 97 -6.75 8.69 6.77
C ILE A 97 -6.43 10.18 6.70
N GLN A 98 -6.97 10.90 7.67
CA GLN A 98 -6.86 12.34 7.80
C GLN A 98 -5.64 12.68 8.66
N GLY A 99 -4.98 13.78 8.33
CA GLY A 99 -3.90 14.34 9.12
C GLY A 99 -3.73 15.81 8.78
N ASP A 100 -3.47 16.62 9.80
CA ASP A 100 -3.11 18.02 9.60
C ASP A 100 -1.77 18.07 8.84
N ASP A 101 -1.74 18.74 7.69
CA ASP A 101 -0.54 18.93 6.87
C ASP A 101 0.27 17.64 6.57
N LEU A 102 -0.40 16.60 6.07
CA LEU A 102 0.27 15.33 5.69
C LEU A 102 1.49 15.51 4.77
N GLU A 103 1.46 16.49 3.87
CA GLU A 103 2.59 16.78 2.98
C GLU A 103 3.77 17.39 3.75
N GLY A 104 3.52 18.32 4.67
CA GLY A 104 4.54 18.87 5.56
C GLY A 104 5.12 17.82 6.51
N LEU A 105 4.30 16.92 7.03
CA LEU A 105 4.74 15.79 7.84
C LEU A 105 5.61 14.83 7.02
N ALA A 106 5.20 14.48 5.80
CA ALA A 106 5.97 13.60 4.91
C ALA A 106 7.31 14.21 4.45
N HIS A 107 7.42 15.54 4.42
CA HIS A 107 8.59 16.27 3.94
C HIS A 107 9.02 17.36 4.94
N PRO A 108 9.46 16.97 6.16
CA PRO A 108 9.81 17.93 7.19
C PRO A 108 11.01 18.77 6.76
N ALA A 109 10.92 20.08 7.00
CA ALA A 109 11.92 21.03 6.54
C ALA A 109 13.32 20.73 7.11
N GLY A 110 14.32 20.64 6.21
CA GLY A 110 15.72 20.43 6.60
C GLY A 110 16.11 18.98 6.85
N ARG A 111 15.21 18.02 6.59
CA ARG A 111 15.50 16.58 6.69
C ARG A 111 15.44 15.90 5.32
N ASP A 112 16.30 14.91 5.16
CA ASP A 112 16.25 13.98 4.03
C ASP A 112 15.82 12.63 4.55
N VAL A 113 14.51 12.48 4.76
CA VAL A 113 13.92 11.29 5.37
C VAL A 113 14.25 10.02 4.58
N ASP A 114 14.38 10.09 3.25
CA ASP A 114 14.78 8.92 2.45
C ASP A 114 16.20 8.50 2.78
N ALA A 115 17.14 9.45 2.84
CA ALA A 115 18.52 9.16 3.20
C ALA A 115 18.66 8.69 4.66
N GLU A 116 17.90 9.28 5.58
CA GLU A 116 17.91 8.93 7.01
C GLU A 116 17.35 7.53 7.25
N VAL A 117 16.18 7.20 6.68
CA VAL A 117 15.62 5.84 6.72
C VAL A 117 16.58 4.85 6.07
N ALA A 118 17.13 5.16 4.89
CA ALA A 118 18.07 4.25 4.24
C ALA A 118 19.34 4.01 5.07
N ALA A 119 19.85 5.03 5.76
CA ALA A 119 21.01 4.91 6.64
C ALA A 119 20.71 4.03 7.87
N LEU A 120 19.51 4.14 8.45
CA LEU A 120 19.08 3.31 9.57
C LEU A 120 18.89 1.85 9.14
N LEU A 121 18.18 1.62 8.03
CA LEU A 121 17.89 0.26 7.54
C LEU A 121 19.11 -0.46 6.95
N SER A 122 20.11 0.30 6.46
CA SER A 122 21.37 -0.25 5.94
C SER A 122 22.52 -0.19 6.94
N GLY A 123 22.22 0.14 8.21
CA GLY A 123 23.20 0.36 9.26
C GLY A 123 23.96 -0.90 9.69
N ALA A 124 24.86 -0.73 10.67
CA ALA A 124 25.66 -1.83 11.21
C ALA A 124 24.81 -2.88 11.96
N ASP A 125 23.64 -2.47 12.45
CA ASP A 125 22.63 -3.34 13.04
C ASP A 125 21.27 -3.11 12.33
N PRO A 126 21.00 -3.83 11.23
CA PRO A 126 19.80 -3.64 10.43
C PRO A 126 18.53 -4.15 11.12
N ASP A 127 18.65 -5.00 12.14
CA ASP A 127 17.51 -5.53 12.89
C ASP A 127 16.97 -4.47 13.88
N ASP A 128 17.85 -3.65 14.46
CA ASP A 128 17.49 -2.52 15.33
C ASP A 128 17.10 -1.25 14.53
N GLY A 129 17.52 -1.16 13.26
CA GLY A 129 17.28 0.01 12.39
C GLY A 129 15.81 0.46 12.31
N PRO A 130 14.83 -0.44 12.12
CA PRO A 130 13.41 -0.10 12.17
C PRO A 130 12.96 0.50 13.50
N ASP A 131 13.46 -0.01 14.64
CA ASP A 131 13.04 0.47 15.97
C ASP A 131 13.54 1.90 16.22
N LEU A 132 14.74 2.22 15.75
CA LEU A 132 15.32 3.57 15.83
C LEU A 132 14.52 4.62 15.06
N ILE A 133 13.76 4.23 14.04
CA ILE A 133 12.85 5.16 13.35
C ILE A 133 11.76 5.65 14.30
N TYR A 134 11.26 4.77 15.18
CA TYR A 134 10.18 5.07 16.12
C TYR A 134 10.65 5.81 17.38
N GLU A 135 11.95 5.92 17.61
CA GLU A 135 12.52 6.76 18.67
C GLU A 135 12.57 8.25 18.28
N ASP A 136 12.51 8.55 16.98
CA ASP A 136 12.44 9.91 16.44
C ASP A 136 11.01 10.21 15.97
N GLU A 137 10.30 11.03 16.74
CA GLU A 137 8.90 11.43 16.48
C GLU A 137 8.72 12.05 15.09
N VAL A 138 9.66 12.91 14.66
CA VAL A 138 9.57 13.58 13.36
C VAL A 138 9.79 12.58 12.22
N LEU A 139 10.68 11.61 12.40
CA LEU A 139 10.93 10.57 11.40
C LEU A 139 9.74 9.59 11.34
N THR A 140 9.17 9.25 12.49
CA THR A 140 7.97 8.44 12.61
C THR A 140 6.81 9.07 11.85
N ASP A 141 6.50 10.33 12.15
CA ASP A 141 5.40 11.06 11.49
C ASP A 141 5.62 11.13 9.98
N ALA A 142 6.86 11.37 9.55
CA ALA A 142 7.18 11.41 8.12
C ALA A 142 6.95 10.07 7.43
N VAL A 143 7.41 8.97 8.03
CA VAL A 143 7.23 7.61 7.50
C VAL A 143 5.75 7.23 7.42
N MET A 144 4.98 7.54 8.47
CA MET A 144 3.54 7.25 8.52
C MET A 144 2.74 8.11 7.54
N ALA A 145 3.03 9.41 7.45
CA ALA A 145 2.39 10.29 6.48
C ALA A 145 2.67 9.85 5.04
N ARG A 146 3.91 9.44 4.73
CA ARG A 146 4.28 8.90 3.42
C ARG A 146 3.54 7.61 3.08
N ALA A 147 3.32 6.72 4.05
CA ALA A 147 2.53 5.51 3.82
C ALA A 147 1.11 5.85 3.36
N VAL A 148 0.44 6.80 4.04
CA VAL A 148 -0.90 7.29 3.66
C VAL A 148 -0.89 7.97 2.29
N LEU A 149 0.08 8.85 2.02
CA LEU A 149 0.21 9.53 0.72
C LEU A 149 0.45 8.52 -0.42
N SER A 150 1.19 7.45 -0.16
CA SER A 150 1.42 6.37 -1.13
C SER A 150 0.12 5.60 -1.44
N CYS A 151 -0.74 5.35 -0.44
CA CYS A 151 -2.09 4.82 -0.65
C CYS A 151 -2.94 5.77 -1.51
N ARG A 152 -2.89 7.08 -1.26
CA ARG A 152 -3.59 8.08 -2.10
C ARG A 152 -3.10 8.09 -3.54
N ALA A 153 -1.79 7.94 -3.75
CA ALA A 153 -1.19 7.93 -5.09
C ALA A 153 -1.62 6.72 -5.93
N VAL A 154 -1.90 5.58 -5.31
CA VAL A 154 -2.30 4.34 -6.00
C VAL A 154 -3.81 4.20 -6.21
N LEU A 155 -4.65 5.03 -5.58
CA LEU A 155 -6.12 4.99 -5.72
C LEU A 155 -6.63 4.88 -7.18
N PRO A 156 -6.09 5.62 -8.16
CA PRO A 156 -6.54 5.47 -9.55
C PRO A 156 -6.28 4.07 -10.12
N ALA A 157 -5.17 3.44 -9.75
CA ALA A 157 -4.83 2.08 -10.17
C ALA A 157 -5.73 1.04 -9.46
N VAL A 158 -6.00 1.24 -8.16
CA VAL A 158 -6.96 0.42 -7.38
C VAL A 158 -8.32 0.42 -8.06
N ARG A 159 -8.84 1.61 -8.39
CA ARG A 159 -10.11 1.77 -9.09
C ARG A 159 -10.12 1.03 -10.43
N ALA A 160 -9.08 1.17 -11.23
CA ALA A 160 -8.97 0.51 -12.53
C ALA A 160 -8.92 -1.03 -12.40
N ALA A 161 -8.15 -1.55 -11.43
CA ALA A 161 -8.05 -2.98 -11.16
C ALA A 161 -9.40 -3.56 -10.70
N ALA A 162 -10.09 -2.89 -9.78
CA ALA A 162 -11.42 -3.30 -9.34
C ALA A 162 -12.43 -3.29 -10.50
N ALA A 163 -12.45 -2.24 -11.31
CA ALA A 163 -13.32 -2.16 -12.49
C ALA A 163 -13.05 -3.26 -13.52
N HIS A 164 -11.79 -3.68 -13.65
CA HIS A 164 -11.41 -4.82 -14.48
C HIS A 164 -11.99 -6.14 -13.94
N ALA A 165 -11.84 -6.39 -12.63
CA ALA A 165 -12.29 -7.60 -11.96
C ALA A 165 -13.83 -7.75 -11.88
N LEU A 166 -14.61 -6.68 -12.04
CA LEU A 166 -16.08 -6.75 -12.10
C LEU A 166 -16.62 -7.67 -13.21
N ARG A 167 -15.83 -7.96 -14.24
CA ARG A 167 -16.22 -8.85 -15.35
C ARG A 167 -15.90 -10.33 -15.10
N HIS A 168 -15.32 -10.65 -13.94
CA HIS A 168 -14.89 -12.01 -13.63
C HIS A 168 -16.08 -12.98 -13.49
N PRO A 169 -15.97 -14.24 -13.95
CA PRO A 169 -17.06 -15.21 -13.89
C PRO A 169 -17.45 -15.64 -12.46
N ALA A 170 -16.49 -15.64 -11.52
CA ALA A 170 -16.77 -15.98 -10.12
C ALA A 170 -17.50 -14.83 -9.39
N GLU A 171 -18.55 -15.16 -8.65
CA GLU A 171 -19.37 -14.17 -7.91
C GLU A 171 -18.62 -13.50 -6.77
N GLU A 172 -17.81 -14.25 -6.02
CA GLU A 172 -16.97 -13.73 -4.93
C GLU A 172 -16.04 -12.61 -5.41
N VAL A 173 -15.36 -12.81 -6.54
CA VAL A 173 -14.48 -11.81 -7.15
C VAL A 173 -15.26 -10.57 -7.56
N ARG A 174 -16.45 -10.72 -8.15
CA ARG A 174 -17.28 -9.56 -8.53
C ARG A 174 -17.74 -8.78 -7.30
N THR A 175 -18.08 -9.46 -6.22
CA THR A 175 -18.47 -8.83 -4.95
C THR A 175 -17.32 -8.04 -4.35
N ALA A 176 -16.14 -8.65 -4.20
CA ALA A 176 -14.94 -7.98 -3.69
C ALA A 176 -14.55 -6.77 -4.57
N ALA A 177 -14.58 -6.95 -5.89
CA ALA A 177 -14.33 -5.88 -6.85
C ALA A 177 -15.34 -4.73 -6.75
N GLY A 178 -16.63 -5.04 -6.57
CA GLY A 178 -17.68 -4.04 -6.39
C GLY A 178 -17.48 -3.19 -5.14
N THR A 179 -17.19 -3.83 -4.01
CA THR A 179 -16.87 -3.15 -2.75
C THR A 179 -15.62 -2.28 -2.89
N THR A 180 -14.54 -2.82 -3.48
CA THR A 180 -13.29 -2.10 -3.71
C THR A 180 -13.51 -0.87 -4.60
N ALA A 181 -14.23 -1.02 -5.71
CA ALA A 181 -14.52 0.08 -6.63
C ALA A 181 -15.37 1.18 -5.97
N ALA A 182 -16.40 0.81 -5.22
CA ALA A 182 -17.24 1.76 -4.50
C ALA A 182 -16.45 2.55 -3.45
N THR A 183 -15.58 1.89 -2.69
CA THR A 183 -14.69 2.56 -1.73
C THR A 183 -13.71 3.50 -2.43
N ALA A 184 -13.03 3.05 -3.48
CA ALA A 184 -12.09 3.89 -4.22
C ALA A 184 -12.76 5.13 -4.83
N ASP A 185 -13.98 4.99 -5.36
CA ASP A 185 -14.77 6.10 -5.90
C ASP A 185 -15.17 7.10 -4.81
N ARG A 186 -15.66 6.59 -3.67
CA ARG A 186 -16.03 7.40 -2.51
C ARG A 186 -14.84 8.20 -1.98
N VAL A 187 -13.71 7.54 -1.72
CA VAL A 187 -12.50 8.19 -1.18
C VAL A 187 -11.93 9.20 -2.17
N THR A 188 -11.94 8.88 -3.48
CA THR A 188 -11.54 9.85 -4.51
C THR A 188 -12.40 11.11 -4.47
N ALA A 189 -13.71 10.97 -4.27
CA ALA A 189 -14.62 12.10 -4.16
C ALA A 189 -14.36 12.92 -2.88
N THR A 190 -14.12 12.26 -1.73
CA THR A 190 -13.74 12.93 -0.47
C THR A 190 -12.49 13.79 -0.67
N LEU A 191 -11.41 13.20 -1.17
CA LEU A 191 -10.13 13.91 -1.38
C LEU A 191 -10.23 15.05 -2.40
N ALA A 192 -11.11 14.94 -3.40
CA ALA A 192 -11.36 16.01 -4.37
C ALA A 192 -12.11 17.20 -3.75
N ALA A 193 -13.05 16.93 -2.84
CA ALA A 193 -13.79 17.98 -2.13
C ALA A 193 -12.86 18.80 -1.21
N GLU A 194 -11.92 18.15 -0.53
CA GLU A 194 -10.93 18.80 0.34
C GLU A 194 -9.97 19.75 -0.41
N ARG A 195 -9.63 19.42 -1.66
CA ARG A 195 -8.75 20.25 -2.51
C ARG A 195 -9.42 21.49 -3.07
N THR A 196 -10.74 21.60 -2.96
CA THR A 196 -11.50 22.76 -3.45
C THR A 196 -11.81 23.66 -2.25
N PRO A 197 -10.96 24.65 -1.91
CA PRO A 197 -11.31 25.59 -0.85
C PRO A 197 -12.60 26.31 -1.26
N ASP A 198 -13.55 26.41 -0.34
CA ASP A 198 -14.82 27.10 -0.51
C ASP A 198 -14.55 28.50 -1.09
N ALA A 199 -14.94 28.72 -2.34
CA ALA A 199 -14.81 30.00 -3.04
C ALA A 199 -15.87 31.03 -2.55
N SER A 200 -16.25 30.96 -1.28
CA SER A 200 -17.34 31.72 -0.69
C SER A 200 -16.88 32.41 0.60
N VAL A 201 -16.13 33.50 0.45
CA VAL A 201 -16.23 34.61 1.40
C VAL A 201 -16.40 35.89 0.57
N PRO A 202 -17.61 36.51 0.57
CA PRO A 202 -17.82 37.81 -0.06
C PRO A 202 -17.12 38.96 0.68
#